data_AF-A0A2V8TRW3-F1
#
_entry.id   AF-A0A2V8TRW3-F1
#
_cell.length_a   1.000
_cell.length_b   1.000
_cell.length_c   1.000
_cell.angle_alpha   90.00
_cell.angle_beta   90.00
_cell.angle_gamma   90.00
#
_symmetry.space_group_name_H-M   'P 1'
#
loop_
_entity.id
_entity.type
_entity.pdbx_description
1 polymer ?
#
loop_
_entity_poly.entity_id
_entity_poly.type
_entity_poly.pdbx_seq_one_letter_code
_entity_poly.pdbx_strand_id
1 'polypeptide(L)'
;MTPPLVRYFADIPLAFDNLRAQKTRTVLTALGIVFGVGSVIGMLAIGAGAREESLSFIERLGVRNVLIESIPATSIQEMQQRRRSSPGLTERDVRILEANIEALE
;
A
#
# COMPACT_ATOMS: atom_id res chain seq x y z
N MET A 1 31.82 -33.28 32.60
CA MET A 1 31.30 -32.01 32.05
C MET A 1 30.15 -32.35 31.11
N THR A 2 28.90 -32.15 31.53
CA THR A 2 27.75 -32.35 30.64
C THR A 2 27.71 -31.21 29.62
N PRO A 3 27.46 -31.50 28.33
CA PRO A 3 27.47 -30.48 27.29
C PRO A 3 26.37 -29.44 27.54
N PRO A 4 26.64 -28.14 27.34
CA PRO A 4 25.74 -27.04 27.70
C PRO A 4 24.36 -27.14 27.04
N LEU A 5 24.29 -27.74 25.85
CA LEU A 5 23.04 -27.97 25.11
C LEU A 5 22.08 -28.89 25.87
N VAL A 6 22.57 -29.95 26.50
CA VAL A 6 21.72 -30.91 27.23
C VAL A 6 21.08 -30.26 28.47
N ARG A 7 21.72 -29.23 29.04
CA ARG A 7 21.15 -28.49 30.18
C ARG A 7 19.97 -27.62 29.77
N TYR A 8 20.08 -26.87 28.66
CA TYR A 8 18.95 -26.08 28.13
C TYR A 8 17.72 -26.93 27.82
N PHE A 9 17.91 -28.12 27.24
CA PHE A 9 16.80 -29.05 27.00
C PHE A 9 16.21 -29.63 28.29
N ALA A 10 17.02 -29.83 29.33
CA ALA A 10 16.55 -30.27 30.65
C ALA A 10 15.80 -29.18 31.43
N ASP A 11 16.08 -27.89 31.15
CA ASP A 11 15.45 -26.75 31.82
C ASP A 11 14.03 -26.46 31.29
N ILE A 12 13.70 -26.87 30.05
CA ILE A 12 12.37 -26.65 29.43
C ILE A 12 11.23 -27.33 30.23
N PRO A 13 11.32 -28.63 30.60
CA PRO A 13 10.33 -29.28 31.46
C PRO A 13 10.16 -28.59 32.82
N LEU A 14 11.28 -28.20 33.44
CA LEU A 14 11.30 -27.48 34.72
C LEU A 14 10.59 -26.12 34.61
N ALA A 15 10.81 -25.38 33.52
CA ALA A 15 10.12 -24.11 33.26
C ALA A 15 8.61 -24.33 33.08
N PHE A 16 8.20 -25.39 32.38
CA PHE A 16 6.80 -25.72 32.18
C PHE A 16 6.08 -26.06 33.51
N ASP A 17 6.73 -26.83 34.38
CA ASP A 17 6.20 -27.17 35.70
C ASP A 17 6.04 -25.91 36.57
N ASN A 18 6.99 -24.98 36.52
CA ASN A 18 6.89 -23.69 37.21
C ASN A 18 5.73 -22.83 36.69
N LEU A 19 5.54 -22.76 35.37
CA LEU A 19 4.40 -22.06 34.76
C LEU A 19 3.06 -22.69 35.16
N ARG A 20 3.01 -24.02 35.28
CA ARG A 20 1.83 -24.79 35.68
C ARG A 20 1.54 -24.68 37.18
N ALA A 21 2.54 -24.46 38.02
CA ALA A 21 2.37 -24.18 39.44
C ALA A 21 1.66 -22.84 39.68
N GLN A 22 2.00 -21.80 38.89
CA GLN A 22 1.41 -20.47 39.00
C GLN A 22 0.43 -20.15 37.85
N LYS A 23 -0.62 -20.97 37.72
CA LYS A 23 -1.61 -20.88 36.63
C LYS A 23 -2.18 -19.47 36.43
N THR A 24 -2.60 -18.82 37.51
CA THR A 24 -3.26 -17.50 37.43
C THR A 24 -2.32 -16.43 36.88
N ARG A 25 -1.07 -16.36 37.37
CA ARG A 25 -0.09 -15.39 36.87
C ARG A 25 0.24 -15.66 35.41
N THR A 26 0.55 -16.92 35.07
CA THR A 26 0.88 -17.32 33.70
C THR A 26 -0.23 -16.96 32.72
N VAL A 27 -1.50 -17.23 33.08
CA VAL A 27 -2.65 -16.89 32.24
C VAL A 27 -2.80 -15.38 32.08
N LEU A 28 -2.76 -14.60 33.16
CA LEU A 28 -2.92 -13.14 33.07
C LEU A 28 -1.79 -12.48 32.26
N THR A 29 -0.54 -12.95 32.41
CA THR A 29 0.59 -12.42 31.63
C THR A 29 0.47 -12.76 30.16
N ALA A 30 0.11 -14.00 29.82
CA ALA A 30 -0.12 -14.41 28.43
C ALA A 30 -1.29 -13.61 27.81
N LEU A 31 -2.38 -13.43 28.57
CA LEU A 31 -3.55 -12.68 28.15
C LEU A 31 -3.20 -11.22 27.84
N GLY A 32 -2.36 -10.59 28.67
CA GLY A 32 -1.85 -9.24 28.41
C GLY A 32 -1.07 -9.14 27.10
N ILE A 33 -0.22 -10.14 26.80
CA ILE A 33 0.55 -10.18 25.54
C ILE A 33 -0.40 -10.35 24.34
N VAL A 34 -1.38 -11.26 24.43
CA VAL A 34 -2.34 -11.52 23.34
C VAL A 34 -3.17 -10.27 23.01
N PHE A 35 -3.73 -9.60 24.02
CA PHE A 35 -4.49 -8.37 23.79
C PHE A 35 -3.60 -7.20 23.37
N GLY A 36 -2.40 -7.08 23.95
CA GLY A 36 -1.44 -6.04 23.60
C GLY A 36 -1.03 -6.12 22.13
N VAL A 37 -0.45 -7.25 21.71
CA VAL A 37 0.00 -7.45 20.33
C VAL A 37 -1.17 -7.49 19.36
N GLY A 38 -2.28 -8.15 19.73
CA GLY A 38 -3.47 -8.25 18.90
C GLY A 38 -4.10 -6.90 18.56
N SER A 39 -4.18 -5.98 19.54
CA SER A 39 -4.73 -4.64 19.30
C SER A 39 -3.89 -3.82 18.32
N VAL A 40 -2.57 -3.89 18.42
CA VAL A 40 -1.64 -3.18 17.52
C VAL A 40 -1.74 -3.73 16.11
N ILE A 41 -1.71 -5.06 15.94
CA ILE A 41 -1.86 -5.71 14.64
C ILE A 41 -3.22 -5.34 14.02
N GLY A 42 -4.30 -5.40 14.80
CA GLY A 42 -5.65 -5.07 14.33
C GLY A 42 -5.76 -3.62 13.85
N MET A 43 -5.27 -2.66 14.64
CA MET A 43 -5.28 -1.24 14.26
C MET A 43 -4.50 -1.00 12.96
N LEU A 44 -3.32 -1.61 12.81
CA LEU A 44 -2.51 -1.47 11.60
C LEU A 44 -3.20 -2.08 10.38
N ALA A 45 -3.80 -3.26 10.53
CA ALA A 45 -4.54 -3.92 9.47
C ALA A 45 -5.75 -3.08 9.00
N ILE A 46 -6.51 -2.51 9.95
CA ILE A 46 -7.64 -1.62 9.65
C ILE A 46 -7.15 -0.38 8.91
N GLY A 47 -6.09 0.28 9.39
CA GLY A 47 -5.56 1.50 8.77
C GLY A 47 -5.02 1.26 7.37
N ALA A 48 -4.28 0.16 7.16
CA ALA A 48 -3.77 -0.22 5.86
C ALA A 48 -4.91 -0.54 4.87
N GLY A 49 -5.90 -1.32 5.31
CA GLY A 49 -7.07 -1.66 4.49
C GLY A 49 -7.89 -0.44 4.09
N ALA A 50 -8.18 0.46 5.04
CA ALA A 50 -8.92 1.69 4.76
C ALA A 50 -8.17 2.62 3.79
N ARG A 51 -6.83 2.68 3.89
CA ARG A 51 -6.00 3.45 2.94
C ARG A 51 -6.09 2.87 1.54
N GLU A 52 -5.95 1.55 1.40
CA GLU A 52 -6.02 0.86 0.11
C GLU A 52 -7.39 1.04 -0.54
N GLU A 53 -8.47 0.87 0.23
CA GLU A 53 -9.83 1.08 -0.24
C GLU A 53 -10.03 2.53 -0.73
N SER A 54 -9.57 3.50 0.05
CA SER A 54 -9.65 4.93 -0.32
C SER A 54 -8.88 5.23 -1.61
N LEU A 55 -7.67 4.69 -1.76
CA LEU A 55 -6.88 4.85 -2.98
C LEU A 55 -7.58 4.19 -4.18
N SER A 56 -8.09 2.97 -4.03
CA SER A 56 -8.82 2.28 -5.09
C SER A 56 -10.09 3.03 -5.50
N PHE A 57 -10.80 3.65 -4.55
CA PHE A 57 -11.95 4.49 -4.82
C PHE A 57 -11.56 5.73 -5.61
N ILE A 58 -10.48 6.41 -5.19
CA ILE A 58 -9.92 7.56 -5.91
C ILE A 58 -9.54 7.15 -7.33
N GLU A 59 -8.80 6.07 -7.53
CA GLU A 59 -8.37 5.59 -8.85
C GLU A 59 -9.56 5.33 -9.79
N ARG A 60 -10.67 4.78 -9.27
CA ARG A 60 -11.91 4.57 -10.04
C ARG A 60 -12.60 5.85 -10.49
N LEU A 61 -12.33 6.99 -9.86
CA LEU A 61 -12.84 8.29 -10.33
C LEU A 61 -12.12 8.78 -11.60
N GLY A 62 -11.15 8.01 -12.11
CA GLY A 62 -10.47 8.34 -13.37
C GLY A 62 -9.43 9.44 -13.20
N VAL A 63 -8.67 9.43 -12.10
CA VAL A 63 -7.62 10.46 -11.83
C VAL A 63 -6.53 10.44 -12.91
N ARG A 64 -6.35 9.32 -13.60
CA ARG A 64 -5.42 9.17 -14.73
C ARG A 64 -6.11 9.37 -16.07
N ASN A 65 -6.81 10.49 -16.26
CA ASN A 65 -7.45 10.84 -17.53
C ASN A 65 -6.62 11.89 -18.28
N VAL A 66 -6.36 11.65 -19.57
CA VAL A 66 -5.77 12.62 -20.50
C VAL A 66 -6.85 13.05 -21.49
N LEU A 67 -7.37 14.27 -21.33
CA LEU A 67 -8.38 14.83 -22.23
C LEU A 67 -7.71 15.48 -23.44
N ILE A 68 -8.03 15.00 -24.64
CA ILE A 68 -7.61 15.59 -25.91
C ILE A 68 -8.84 16.20 -26.58
N GLU A 69 -8.86 17.52 -26.73
CA GLU A 69 -9.95 18.24 -27.38
C GLU A 69 -9.45 18.99 -28.62
N SER A 70 -10.11 18.73 -29.76
CA SER A 70 -9.83 19.48 -30.99
C SER A 70 -10.65 20.77 -30.98
N ILE A 71 -10.00 21.90 -30.75
CA ILE A 71 -10.67 23.21 -30.80
C ILE A 71 -10.46 23.81 -32.20
N PRO A 72 -11.47 23.82 -33.09
CA PRO A 72 -11.35 24.44 -34.40
C PRO A 72 -11.13 25.95 -34.23
N ALA A 73 -10.36 26.53 -35.15
CA ALA A 73 -10.17 27.97 -35.22
C ALA A 73 -11.05 28.53 -36.33
N THR A 74 -11.78 29.59 -36.03
CA THR A 74 -12.77 30.20 -36.93
C THR A 74 -12.12 31.09 -37.98
N SER A 75 -10.86 31.49 -37.76
CA SER A 75 -10.10 32.36 -38.66
C SER A 75 -8.61 31.98 -38.76
N ILE A 76 -8.00 32.29 -39.90
CA ILE A 76 -6.54 32.11 -40.14
C ILE A 76 -5.71 32.90 -39.11
N GLN A 77 -6.20 34.06 -38.68
CA GLN A 77 -5.55 34.92 -37.69
C GLN A 77 -5.56 34.30 -36.28
N GLU A 78 -6.69 33.71 -35.85
CA GLU A 78 -6.75 32.95 -34.59
C GLU A 78 -5.85 31.72 -34.63
N MET A 79 -5.76 31.02 -35.76
CA MET A 79 -4.83 29.90 -35.94
C MET A 79 -3.38 30.33 -35.77
N GLN A 80 -2.98 31.43 -36.41
CA GLN A 80 -1.61 31.95 -36.32
C GLN A 80 -1.28 32.41 -34.89
N GLN A 81 -2.23 33.02 -34.19
CA GLN A 81 -2.06 33.45 -32.80
C GLN A 81 -1.92 32.24 -31.85
N ARG A 82 -2.71 31.18 -32.03
CA ARG A 82 -2.58 29.95 -31.23
C ARG A 82 -1.28 29.20 -31.50
N ARG A 83 -0.84 29.12 -32.77
CA ARG A 83 0.43 28.47 -33.12
C ARG A 83 1.66 29.19 -32.54
N ARG A 84 1.54 30.47 -32.17
CA ARG A 84 2.58 31.19 -31.41
C ARG A 84 2.65 30.75 -29.95
N SER A 85 1.53 30.38 -29.33
CA SER A 85 1.50 29.93 -27.92
C SER A 85 1.74 28.43 -27.77
N SER A 86 1.32 27.61 -28.73
CA SER A 86 1.60 26.17 -28.76
C SER A 86 1.56 25.64 -30.20
N PRO A 87 2.54 24.83 -30.63
CA PRO A 87 2.53 24.17 -31.94
C PRO A 87 1.41 23.12 -32.08
N GLY A 88 0.72 22.77 -30.99
CA GLY A 88 -0.28 21.70 -30.94
C GLY A 88 0.34 20.34 -30.66
N LEU A 89 -0.52 19.31 -30.59
CA LEU A 89 -0.08 17.92 -30.46
C LEU A 89 0.58 17.46 -31.76
N THR A 90 1.66 16.70 -31.62
CA THR A 90 2.42 16.14 -32.73
C THR A 90 2.32 14.62 -32.75
N GLU A 91 2.62 14.01 -33.90
CA GLU A 91 2.76 12.55 -34.05
C GLU A 91 3.79 11.95 -33.09
N ARG A 92 4.78 12.75 -32.66
CA ARG A 92 5.75 12.31 -31.66
C ARG A 92 5.09 12.12 -30.28
N ASP A 93 4.16 13.00 -29.93
CA ASP A 93 3.45 12.93 -28.66
C ASP A 93 2.54 11.70 -28.63
N VAL A 94 1.86 11.40 -29.74
CA VAL A 94 1.07 10.16 -29.91
C VAL A 94 1.94 8.91 -29.71
N ARG A 95 3.09 8.85 -30.37
CA ARG A 95 4.01 7.71 -30.25
C ARG A 95 4.53 7.51 -28.82
N ILE A 96 4.79 8.60 -28.10
CA ILE A 96 5.21 8.54 -26.69
C ILE A 96 4.08 8.02 -25.82
N LEU A 97 2.85 8.46 -26.05
CA LEU A 97 1.67 7.99 -25.32
C LEU A 97 1.44 6.49 -25.55
N GLU A 98 1.46 6.02 -26.81
CA GLU A 98 1.32 4.60 -27.16
C GLU A 98 2.43 3.72 -26.57
N ALA A 99 3.67 4.24 -26.48
CA ALA A 99 4.80 3.49 -25.94
C ALA A 99 4.82 3.41 -24.40
N ASN A 100 4.12 4.31 -23.69
CA ASN A 100 4.19 4.41 -22.22
C ASN A 100 2.85 4.14 -21.52
N ILE A 101 1.73 4.10 -22.25
CA ILE A 101 0.40 3.90 -21.68
C ILE A 101 -0.20 2.63 -22.29
N GLU A 102 -0.35 1.61 -21.47
CA GLU A 102 -0.77 0.25 -21.87
C GLU A 102 -2.29 0.13 -22.11
N ALA A 103 -3.07 1.12 -21.69
CA ALA A 103 -4.52 1.20 -21.86
C ALA A 103 -4.92 2.62 -22.29
N LEU A 104 -5.02 2.84 -23.60
CA LEU A 104 -5.77 3.96 -24.17
C LEU A 104 -7.18 3.44 -24.48
N GLU A 105 -8.15 3.74 -23.62
CA GLU A 105 -9.59 3.63 -23.95
C GLU A 105 -10.14 4.99 -24.36
#